data_AF-A0A1V5LIG9-F1
#
_entry.id   AF-A0A1V5LIG9-F1
#
_cell.length_a   1.000
_cell.length_b   1.000
_cell.length_c   1.000
_cell.angle_alpha   90.00
_cell.angle_beta   90.00
_cell.angle_gamma   90.00
#
_symmetry.space_group_name_H-M   'P 1'
#
loop_
_entity.id
_entity.type
_entity.pdbx_description
1 polymer ?
#
loop_
_entity_poly.entity_id
_entity_poly.type
_entity_poly.pdbx_seq_one_letter_code
_entity_poly.pdbx_strand_id
1 'polypeptide(L)'
;MLAEGFRVDHALTEGDTIEWGPARITVIATPGHTDGALTYLVEVDGRRVAFTGDLIYAPGQVYELYSMQKGNEFVCDYHGFLGTREQTVASLRKVQAAGVETLVPAHGVVMPDPAAAIDALEAQLKTCYDDYAAISALRWYFPQMFPTYLDGPHVMPIRKGQAPPSFLRNVSTTWAIISESGAAFIMDCWNADVIAEIQRWRDAGEITSVEGLWITHYHYDHTEGIPEFKRVFGGPVIADPAVAQIAANPLAWRLTCNTANTIPVDHWTAHGERWQWREFTMTAYHFPGQTLYHDALLVEGRGLRMLFVGDSFTPAGIDDYCAHNRNFLGAGVGFDRCLALVEELKPDMLFNPHVDVAFDFTPEEIACMRANLAKREKSFGALFPWDHPNYGMDDCWVYCTPYEQHLAPGAIFHLDVMVTNHSTVPHNAAVRAALPRAWGGGHSHETTAIIPPKTVARLPIHVTLPYDAKPGRFAIPVDLRYDELTLPQINEAVVEIR
;
A
#
# COMPACT_ATOMS: atom_id res chain seq x y z
N MET A 1 -16.59 -0.73 -4.29
CA MET A 1 -17.61 0.02 -3.51
C MET A 1 -18.89 0.11 -4.35
N LEU A 2 -20.08 0.10 -3.75
CA LEU A 2 -21.31 0.35 -4.52
C LEU A 2 -21.47 1.87 -4.73
N ALA A 3 -21.61 2.32 -5.98
CA ALA A 3 -21.81 3.75 -6.28
C ALA A 3 -23.22 4.25 -5.91
N GLU A 4 -24.21 3.36 -5.94
CA GLU A 4 -25.58 3.64 -5.53
C GLU A 4 -26.05 2.53 -4.59
N GLY A 5 -26.66 2.91 -3.47
CA GLY A 5 -27.29 1.96 -2.56
C GLY A 5 -28.50 1.30 -3.22
N PHE A 6 -28.77 0.05 -2.87
CA PHE A 6 -29.97 -0.66 -3.26
C PHE A 6 -30.67 -1.26 -2.03
N ARG A 7 -31.96 -1.55 -2.17
CA ARG A 7 -32.74 -2.17 -1.08
C ARG A 7 -32.33 -3.64 -0.92
N VAL A 8 -31.95 -4.01 0.29
CA VAL A 8 -31.77 -5.41 0.71
C VAL A 8 -33.09 -5.89 1.32
N ASP A 9 -33.69 -6.93 0.76
CA ASP A 9 -34.96 -7.47 1.26
C ASP A 9 -34.80 -8.27 2.54
N HIS A 10 -33.71 -9.06 2.65
CA HIS A 10 -33.38 -9.88 3.80
C HIS A 10 -31.86 -9.92 4.02
N ALA A 11 -31.43 -9.68 5.26
CA ALA A 11 -30.05 -9.87 5.68
C ALA A 11 -29.90 -11.28 6.27
N LEU A 12 -28.85 -12.00 5.85
CA LEU A 12 -28.59 -13.39 6.24
C LEU A 12 -27.48 -13.46 7.29
N THR A 13 -27.56 -14.46 8.16
CA THR A 13 -26.62 -14.77 9.23
C THR A 13 -26.30 -16.27 9.28
N GLU A 14 -25.31 -16.66 10.08
CA GLU A 14 -24.93 -18.07 10.27
C GLU A 14 -26.15 -18.94 10.58
N GLY A 15 -26.30 -20.04 9.86
CA GLY A 15 -27.32 -21.05 10.09
C GLY A 15 -28.68 -20.74 9.46
N ASP A 16 -28.87 -19.57 8.85
CA ASP A 16 -30.08 -19.29 8.08
C ASP A 16 -30.23 -20.28 6.93
N THR A 17 -31.48 -20.67 6.65
CA THR A 17 -31.80 -21.62 5.59
C THR A 17 -32.80 -21.04 4.61
N ILE A 18 -32.51 -21.23 3.31
CA ILE A 18 -33.39 -20.85 2.21
C ILE A 18 -33.78 -22.13 1.46
N GLU A 19 -35.07 -22.39 1.36
CA GLU A 19 -35.62 -23.47 0.53
C GLU A 19 -35.87 -22.95 -0.88
N TRP A 20 -35.27 -23.59 -1.88
CA TRP A 20 -35.43 -23.23 -3.29
C TRP A 20 -35.66 -24.46 -4.15
N GLY A 21 -36.94 -24.76 -4.41
CA GLY A 21 -37.32 -26.00 -5.09
C GLY A 21 -36.88 -27.23 -4.27
N PRO A 22 -36.12 -28.17 -4.85
CA PRO A 22 -35.57 -29.31 -4.11
C PRO A 22 -34.27 -29.00 -3.35
N ALA A 23 -33.72 -27.79 -3.51
CA ALA A 23 -32.46 -27.41 -2.89
C ALA A 23 -32.70 -26.76 -1.52
N ARG A 24 -31.94 -27.22 -0.53
CA ARG A 24 -31.79 -26.55 0.77
C ARG A 24 -30.48 -25.79 0.79
N ILE A 25 -30.54 -24.48 0.98
CA ILE A 25 -29.38 -23.60 1.02
C ILE A 25 -29.15 -23.18 2.47
N THR A 26 -28.04 -23.59 3.08
CA THR A 26 -27.65 -23.19 4.44
C THR A 26 -26.54 -22.15 4.38
N VAL A 27 -26.71 -21.06 5.12
CA VAL A 27 -25.73 -19.97 5.20
C VAL A 27 -24.67 -20.29 6.25
N ILE A 28 -23.40 -20.15 5.86
CA ILE A 28 -22.23 -20.32 6.72
C ILE A 28 -21.45 -19.01 6.66
N ALA A 29 -21.32 -18.28 7.78
CA ALA A 29 -20.42 -17.15 7.90
C ALA A 29 -18.97 -17.62 7.73
N THR A 30 -18.27 -17.06 6.76
CA THR A 30 -16.91 -17.45 6.43
C THR A 30 -16.03 -16.21 6.30
N PRO A 31 -15.81 -15.48 7.41
CA PRO A 31 -14.94 -14.32 7.40
C PRO A 31 -13.51 -14.73 7.00
N GLY A 32 -12.82 -13.83 6.32
CA GLY A 32 -11.49 -14.09 5.78
C GLY A 32 -11.12 -13.09 4.69
N HIS A 33 -11.73 -13.23 3.50
CA HIS A 33 -11.60 -12.25 2.43
C HIS A 33 -12.29 -10.91 2.77
N THR A 34 -13.46 -10.96 3.41
CA THR A 34 -14.09 -9.80 4.06
C THR A 34 -14.68 -10.23 5.40
N ASP A 35 -14.92 -9.29 6.31
CA ASP A 35 -15.50 -9.58 7.65
C ASP A 35 -16.94 -10.13 7.54
N GLY A 36 -17.67 -9.76 6.49
CA GLY A 36 -19.05 -10.17 6.23
C GLY A 36 -19.21 -11.30 5.21
N ALA A 37 -18.12 -11.97 4.81
CA ALA A 37 -18.17 -13.01 3.80
C ALA A 37 -19.02 -14.21 4.25
N LEU A 38 -19.81 -14.75 3.33
CA LEU A 38 -20.69 -15.90 3.52
C LEU A 38 -20.39 -16.99 2.49
N THR A 39 -20.51 -18.24 2.91
CA THR A 39 -20.57 -19.43 2.06
C THR A 39 -21.99 -19.97 2.07
N TYR A 40 -22.49 -20.36 0.89
CA TYR A 40 -23.79 -21.00 0.75
C TYR A 40 -23.61 -22.49 0.50
N LEU A 41 -23.98 -23.31 1.49
CA LEU A 41 -24.03 -24.76 1.38
C LEU A 41 -25.35 -25.17 0.71
N VAL A 42 -25.28 -25.70 -0.50
CA VAL A 42 -26.43 -26.17 -1.27
C VAL A 42 -26.50 -27.68 -1.21
N GLU A 43 -27.58 -28.19 -0.63
CA GLU A 43 -27.92 -29.61 -0.60
C GLU A 43 -29.05 -29.89 -1.59
N VAL A 44 -28.78 -30.67 -2.64
CA VAL A 44 -29.76 -31.05 -3.67
C VAL A 44 -29.37 -32.37 -4.31
N ASP A 45 -30.35 -33.23 -4.62
CA ASP A 45 -30.14 -34.55 -5.24
C ASP A 45 -29.11 -35.44 -4.51
N GLY A 46 -29.04 -35.32 -3.18
CA GLY A 46 -28.10 -36.05 -2.34
C GLY A 46 -26.65 -35.58 -2.42
N ARG A 47 -26.39 -34.44 -3.06
CA ARG A 47 -25.05 -33.82 -3.19
C ARG A 47 -24.93 -32.58 -2.33
N ARG A 48 -23.71 -32.29 -1.88
CA ARG A 48 -23.36 -31.08 -1.11
C ARG A 48 -22.32 -30.23 -1.80
N VAL A 49 -22.72 -29.04 -2.24
CA VAL A 49 -21.87 -28.07 -2.95
C VAL A 49 -21.81 -26.77 -2.15
N ALA A 50 -20.61 -26.23 -1.93
CA ALA A 50 -20.44 -24.95 -1.25
C ALA A 50 -20.05 -23.85 -2.25
N PHE A 51 -20.86 -22.79 -2.31
CA PHE A 51 -20.53 -21.57 -3.03
C PHE A 51 -19.79 -20.62 -2.08
N THR A 52 -18.48 -20.51 -2.23
CA THR A 52 -17.57 -19.97 -1.21
C THR A 52 -17.24 -18.48 -1.37
N GLY A 53 -17.83 -17.80 -2.35
CA GLY A 53 -17.40 -16.45 -2.72
C GLY A 53 -15.91 -16.42 -3.05
N ASP A 54 -15.19 -15.45 -2.49
CA ASP A 54 -13.74 -15.25 -2.69
C ASP A 54 -12.87 -15.81 -1.55
N LEU A 55 -13.43 -16.72 -0.73
CA LEU A 55 -12.70 -17.36 0.37
C LEU A 55 -11.51 -18.21 -0.13
N ILE A 56 -11.62 -18.77 -1.32
CA ILE A 56 -10.59 -19.55 -2.04
C ILE A 56 -10.82 -19.37 -3.54
N TYR A 57 -9.76 -19.31 -4.35
CA TYR A 57 -9.87 -19.19 -5.81
C TYR A 57 -9.65 -20.54 -6.51
N ALA A 58 -8.57 -21.22 -6.17
CA ALA A 58 -8.20 -22.54 -6.68
C ALA A 58 -7.37 -23.26 -5.61
N PRO A 59 -6.98 -24.54 -5.80
CA PRO A 59 -6.09 -25.20 -4.86
C PRO A 59 -4.81 -24.37 -4.64
N GLY A 60 -4.57 -23.92 -3.41
CA GLY A 60 -3.41 -23.08 -3.09
C GLY A 60 -3.58 -21.58 -3.31
N GLN A 61 -4.71 -21.10 -3.82
CA GLN A 61 -4.85 -19.72 -4.32
C GLN A 61 -5.99 -18.93 -3.68
N VAL A 62 -5.77 -17.63 -3.52
CA VAL A 62 -6.78 -16.59 -3.28
C VAL A 62 -6.76 -15.58 -4.43
N TYR A 63 -7.80 -14.77 -4.58
CA TYR A 63 -7.87 -13.81 -5.70
C TYR A 63 -6.81 -12.70 -5.58
N GLU A 64 -6.64 -12.19 -4.35
CA GLU A 64 -5.71 -11.12 -3.99
C GLU A 64 -5.49 -11.13 -2.46
N LEU A 65 -4.50 -10.37 -1.98
CA LEU A 65 -4.08 -10.33 -0.58
C LEU A 65 -4.52 -9.07 0.19
N TYR A 66 -4.73 -7.94 -0.48
CA TYR A 66 -5.05 -6.68 0.19
C TYR A 66 -6.40 -6.72 0.94
N SER A 67 -7.37 -7.55 0.54
CA SER A 67 -8.59 -7.77 1.34
C SER A 67 -8.36 -8.65 2.57
N MET A 68 -7.27 -9.42 2.58
CA MET A 68 -6.84 -10.21 3.74
C MET A 68 -6.02 -9.38 4.75
N GLN A 69 -5.79 -8.09 4.47
CA GLN A 69 -5.07 -7.21 5.36
C GLN A 69 -5.99 -6.74 6.50
N LYS A 70 -5.80 -7.33 7.69
CA LYS A 70 -6.59 -7.01 8.89
C LYS A 70 -5.73 -6.99 10.14
N GLY A 71 -6.01 -6.02 11.00
CA GLY A 71 -5.36 -5.87 12.27
C GLY A 71 -5.72 -6.99 13.24
N ASN A 72 -5.15 -6.91 14.44
CA ASN A 72 -5.43 -7.81 15.53
C ASN A 72 -5.42 -7.02 16.85
N GLU A 73 -5.29 -7.70 17.99
CA GLU A 73 -5.28 -7.04 19.30
C GLU A 73 -4.06 -6.11 19.54
N PHE A 74 -3.00 -6.23 18.73
CA PHE A 74 -1.77 -5.43 18.86
C PHE A 74 -1.68 -4.28 17.87
N VAL A 75 -2.31 -4.41 16.69
CA VAL A 75 -2.16 -3.46 15.58
C VAL A 75 -3.47 -3.25 14.82
N CYS A 76 -3.63 -2.10 14.18
CA CYS A 76 -4.74 -1.83 13.27
C CYS A 76 -4.54 -2.44 11.88
N ASP A 77 -5.56 -2.35 11.01
CA ASP A 77 -5.56 -2.86 9.63
C ASP A 77 -4.37 -2.38 8.79
N TYR A 78 -3.81 -1.20 9.07
CA TYR A 78 -2.62 -0.70 8.35
C TYR A 78 -1.42 -1.67 8.43
N HIS A 79 -1.24 -2.36 9.56
CA HIS A 79 -0.10 -3.27 9.79
C HIS A 79 -0.46 -4.74 9.55
N GLY A 80 -1.72 -5.01 9.21
CA GLY A 80 -2.32 -6.34 9.26
C GLY A 80 -1.99 -7.26 8.09
N PHE A 81 -0.77 -7.24 7.55
CA PHE A 81 -0.41 -8.00 6.33
C PHE A 81 -0.72 -9.50 6.49
N LEU A 82 -1.58 -10.05 5.62
CA LEU A 82 -2.11 -11.42 5.73
C LEU A 82 -2.78 -11.73 7.09
N GLY A 83 -3.30 -10.72 7.79
CA GLY A 83 -3.83 -10.85 9.14
C GLY A 83 -5.04 -11.77 9.25
N THR A 84 -5.85 -11.91 8.18
CA THR A 84 -6.98 -12.86 8.18
C THR A 84 -6.60 -14.29 7.82
N ARG A 85 -5.32 -14.62 7.57
CA ARG A 85 -4.91 -15.96 7.11
C ARG A 85 -5.46 -17.12 7.95
N GLU A 86 -5.43 -17.00 9.27
CA GLU A 86 -5.91 -18.05 10.19
C GLU A 86 -7.44 -18.13 10.18
N GLN A 87 -8.11 -16.98 10.09
CA GLN A 87 -9.56 -16.89 9.99
C GLN A 87 -10.07 -17.48 8.67
N THR A 88 -9.39 -17.21 7.55
CA THR A 88 -9.67 -17.81 6.24
C THR A 88 -9.54 -19.33 6.30
N VAL A 89 -8.46 -19.86 6.86
CA VAL A 89 -8.28 -21.31 7.03
C VAL A 89 -9.36 -21.88 7.94
N ALA A 90 -9.66 -21.26 9.08
CA ALA A 90 -10.71 -21.71 9.99
C ALA A 90 -12.09 -21.75 9.31
N SER A 91 -12.42 -20.73 8.52
CA SER A 91 -13.64 -20.66 7.72
C SER A 91 -13.72 -21.80 6.69
N LEU A 92 -12.62 -22.08 5.97
CA LEU A 92 -12.55 -23.19 5.03
C LEU A 92 -12.69 -24.56 5.73
N ARG A 93 -12.05 -24.74 6.88
CA ARG A 93 -12.18 -25.97 7.69
C ARG A 93 -13.60 -26.15 8.23
N LYS A 94 -14.29 -25.06 8.57
CA LYS A 94 -15.72 -25.10 8.93
C LYS A 94 -16.59 -25.57 7.75
N VAL A 95 -16.34 -25.05 6.55
CA VAL A 95 -17.03 -25.49 5.32
C VAL A 95 -16.74 -26.96 5.03
N GLN A 96 -15.47 -27.40 5.16
CA GLN A 96 -15.07 -28.80 5.00
C GLN A 96 -15.82 -29.72 5.97
N ALA A 97 -15.94 -29.33 7.23
CA ALA A 97 -16.63 -30.09 8.28
C ALA A 97 -18.14 -30.28 8.01
N ALA A 98 -18.75 -29.46 7.14
CA ALA A 98 -20.13 -29.63 6.71
C ALA A 98 -20.33 -30.79 5.71
N GLY A 99 -19.26 -31.51 5.34
CA GLY A 99 -19.32 -32.67 4.44
C GLY A 99 -19.53 -32.28 2.98
N VAL A 100 -18.92 -31.16 2.57
CA VAL A 100 -18.98 -30.67 1.18
C VAL A 100 -18.19 -31.58 0.26
N GLU A 101 -18.70 -31.81 -0.94
CA GLU A 101 -18.04 -32.58 -1.99
C GLU A 101 -17.35 -31.68 -3.03
N THR A 102 -17.77 -30.43 -3.14
CA THR A 102 -17.27 -29.51 -4.15
C THR A 102 -17.33 -28.07 -3.65
N LEU A 103 -16.24 -27.33 -3.85
CA LEU A 103 -16.19 -25.88 -3.65
C LEU A 103 -16.38 -25.17 -5.00
N VAL A 104 -17.21 -24.13 -5.00
CA VAL A 104 -17.50 -23.29 -6.16
C VAL A 104 -17.22 -21.83 -5.78
N PRO A 105 -16.04 -21.30 -6.10
CA PRO A 105 -15.70 -19.92 -5.81
C PRO A 105 -16.36 -18.95 -6.81
N ALA A 106 -16.38 -17.66 -6.48
CA ALA A 106 -17.00 -16.63 -7.33
C ALA A 106 -16.17 -16.35 -8.60
N HIS A 107 -14.85 -16.20 -8.46
CA HIS A 107 -13.94 -15.89 -9.57
C HIS A 107 -13.06 -17.06 -10.02
N GLY A 108 -13.07 -18.17 -9.26
CA GLY A 108 -12.08 -19.23 -9.37
C GLY A 108 -12.54 -20.50 -10.09
N VAL A 109 -11.83 -21.59 -9.83
CA VAL A 109 -12.12 -22.90 -10.45
C VAL A 109 -12.96 -23.77 -9.52
N VAL A 110 -13.84 -24.59 -10.11
CA VAL A 110 -14.60 -25.59 -9.36
C VAL A 110 -13.65 -26.66 -8.83
N MET A 111 -13.68 -26.92 -7.52
CA MET A 111 -12.78 -27.83 -6.83
C MET A 111 -13.53 -29.07 -6.31
N PRO A 112 -13.41 -30.24 -6.95
CA PRO A 112 -14.10 -31.48 -6.56
C PRO A 112 -13.41 -32.22 -5.40
N ASP A 113 -12.25 -31.75 -4.94
CA ASP A 113 -11.56 -32.25 -3.75
C ASP A 113 -11.33 -31.08 -2.78
N PRO A 114 -12.30 -30.77 -1.91
CA PRO A 114 -12.19 -29.67 -0.96
C PRO A 114 -11.01 -29.84 0.00
N ALA A 115 -10.71 -31.07 0.43
CA ALA A 115 -9.64 -31.31 1.39
C ALA A 115 -8.27 -30.94 0.82
N ALA A 116 -7.95 -31.45 -0.38
CA ALA A 116 -6.70 -31.15 -1.05
C ALA A 116 -6.55 -29.65 -1.37
N ALA A 117 -7.64 -28.99 -1.78
CA ALA A 117 -7.62 -27.56 -2.08
C ALA A 117 -7.33 -26.70 -0.84
N ILE A 118 -7.96 -27.02 0.29
CA ILE A 118 -7.79 -26.30 1.55
C ILE A 118 -6.40 -26.56 2.13
N ASP A 119 -5.92 -27.81 2.12
CA ASP A 119 -4.57 -28.15 2.58
C ASP A 119 -3.49 -27.39 1.78
N ALA A 120 -3.67 -27.29 0.46
CA ALA A 120 -2.78 -26.53 -0.41
C ALA A 120 -2.78 -25.04 -0.07
N LEU A 121 -3.95 -24.44 0.16
CA LEU A 121 -4.04 -23.01 0.50
C LEU A 121 -3.46 -22.72 1.89
N GLU A 122 -3.71 -23.56 2.89
CA GLU A 122 -3.12 -23.42 4.22
C GLU A 122 -1.59 -23.47 4.15
N ALA A 123 -1.03 -24.43 3.40
CA ALA A 123 0.42 -24.53 3.20
C ALA A 123 1.00 -23.31 2.47
N GLN A 124 0.28 -22.78 1.47
CA GLN A 124 0.73 -21.63 0.70
C GLN A 124 0.70 -20.34 1.54
N LEU A 125 -0.39 -20.08 2.27
CA LEU A 125 -0.51 -18.95 3.20
C LEU A 125 0.57 -19.01 4.27
N LYS A 126 0.84 -20.19 4.83
CA LYS A 126 1.92 -20.37 5.80
C LYS A 126 3.28 -20.02 5.20
N THR A 127 3.58 -20.50 4.00
CA THR A 127 4.84 -20.22 3.31
C THR A 127 5.02 -18.72 3.06
N CYS A 128 3.99 -18.05 2.54
CA CYS A 128 4.02 -16.61 2.29
C CYS A 128 4.21 -15.80 3.57
N TYR A 129 3.52 -16.18 4.66
CA TYR A 129 3.66 -15.48 5.95
C TYR A 129 5.02 -15.72 6.60
N ASP A 130 5.55 -16.94 6.54
CA ASP A 130 6.91 -17.25 7.03
C ASP A 130 7.96 -16.42 6.30
N ASP A 131 7.86 -16.31 4.97
CA ASP A 131 8.78 -15.52 4.14
C ASP A 131 8.70 -14.02 4.45
N TYR A 132 7.48 -13.50 4.62
CA TYR A 132 7.24 -12.11 5.03
C TYR A 132 7.81 -11.82 6.43
N ALA A 133 7.45 -12.64 7.42
CA ALA A 133 7.85 -12.43 8.81
C ALA A 133 9.37 -12.51 9.01
N ALA A 134 10.06 -13.33 8.21
CA ALA A 134 11.50 -13.56 8.32
C ALA A 134 12.37 -12.31 8.19
N ILE A 135 11.90 -11.28 7.46
CA ILE A 135 12.62 -10.03 7.23
C ILE A 135 11.76 -8.80 7.54
N SER A 136 10.65 -8.96 8.26
CA SER A 136 9.71 -7.87 8.53
C SER A 136 10.24 -6.90 9.59
N ALA A 137 10.10 -5.61 9.32
CA ALA A 137 10.31 -4.52 10.26
C ALA A 137 9.35 -4.56 11.45
N LEU A 138 8.17 -5.18 11.32
CA LEU A 138 7.23 -5.31 12.45
C LEU A 138 7.81 -6.11 13.61
N ARG A 139 8.86 -6.91 13.40
CA ARG A 139 9.57 -7.58 14.50
C ARG A 139 10.32 -6.62 15.39
N TRP A 140 10.68 -5.43 14.89
CA TRP A 140 11.23 -4.34 15.69
C TRP A 140 10.14 -3.59 16.44
N TYR A 141 9.08 -3.16 15.73
CA TYR A 141 8.02 -2.34 16.32
C TYR A 141 7.11 -3.11 17.29
N PHE A 142 6.76 -4.36 16.96
CA PHE A 142 5.79 -5.18 17.67
C PHE A 142 6.32 -6.62 17.86
N PRO A 143 7.43 -6.83 18.58
CA PRO A 143 8.05 -8.16 18.74
C PRO A 143 7.09 -9.22 19.31
N GLN A 144 6.09 -8.81 20.09
CA GLN A 144 5.05 -9.69 20.63
C GLN A 144 4.17 -10.37 19.58
N MET A 145 4.06 -9.81 18.37
CA MET A 145 3.34 -10.44 17.24
C MET A 145 4.14 -11.58 16.60
N PHE A 146 5.45 -11.64 16.86
CA PHE A 146 6.37 -12.52 16.16
C PHE A 146 7.17 -13.43 17.10
N PRO A 147 6.57 -14.06 18.13
CA PRO A 147 7.32 -14.82 19.14
C PRO A 147 8.11 -15.99 18.54
N THR A 148 7.65 -16.54 17.40
CA THR A 148 8.31 -17.62 16.66
C THR A 148 9.29 -17.15 15.57
N TYR A 149 9.39 -15.83 15.35
CA TYR A 149 10.26 -15.21 14.33
C TYR A 149 11.24 -14.20 14.94
N LEU A 150 11.59 -14.36 16.23
CA LEU A 150 12.65 -13.58 16.87
C LEU A 150 14.03 -14.18 16.56
N ASP A 151 14.15 -15.51 16.71
CA ASP A 151 15.40 -16.25 16.50
C ASP A 151 15.14 -17.50 15.65
N GLY A 152 15.86 -17.67 14.54
CA GLY A 152 15.72 -18.86 13.69
C GLY A 152 16.65 -18.89 12.47
N PRO A 153 16.95 -20.06 11.89
CA PRO A 153 17.93 -20.20 10.79
C PRO A 153 17.47 -19.57 9.47
N HIS A 154 16.19 -19.27 9.33
CA HIS A 154 15.59 -18.66 8.14
C HIS A 154 15.07 -17.25 8.39
N VAL A 155 15.39 -16.69 9.55
CA VAL A 155 14.92 -15.39 10.03
C VAL A 155 16.14 -14.46 10.12
N MET A 156 16.04 -13.27 9.55
CA MET A 156 17.15 -12.32 9.62
C MET A 156 17.33 -11.86 11.07
N PRO A 157 18.56 -11.89 11.64
CA PRO A 157 18.81 -11.37 12.98
C PRO A 157 18.45 -9.89 13.09
N ILE A 158 17.96 -9.49 14.26
CA ILE A 158 17.72 -8.07 14.57
C ILE A 158 19.05 -7.44 14.96
N ARG A 159 19.45 -6.39 14.23
CA ARG A 159 20.70 -5.70 14.52
C ARG A 159 20.61 -4.87 15.80
N LYS A 160 21.76 -4.73 16.46
CA LYS A 160 21.88 -3.79 17.57
C LYS A 160 21.98 -2.37 17.01
N GLY A 161 21.11 -1.48 17.49
CA GLY A 161 21.18 -0.06 17.18
C GLY A 161 22.52 0.57 17.57
N GLN A 162 22.89 1.61 16.84
CA GLN A 162 24.06 2.45 17.03
C GLN A 162 23.61 3.83 17.55
N ALA A 163 24.43 4.46 18.38
CA ALA A 163 24.13 5.80 18.85
C ALA A 163 24.21 6.79 17.65
N PRO A 164 23.17 7.63 17.43
CA PRO A 164 23.23 8.63 16.37
C PRO A 164 24.34 9.66 16.64
N PRO A 165 24.93 10.27 15.60
CA PRO A 165 25.90 11.36 15.77
C PRO A 165 25.31 12.49 16.62
N SER A 166 26.14 13.14 17.44
CA SER A 166 25.70 14.17 18.40
C SER A 166 25.11 15.44 17.77
N PHE A 167 25.29 15.62 16.46
CA PHE A 167 24.71 16.71 15.68
C PHE A 167 23.37 16.33 15.02
N LEU A 168 22.87 15.12 15.27
CA LEU A 168 21.51 14.74 14.92
C LEU A 168 20.60 14.77 16.15
N ARG A 169 19.32 15.06 15.93
CA ARG A 169 18.26 14.94 16.94
C ARG A 169 17.06 14.24 16.34
N ASN A 170 16.42 13.39 17.13
CA ASN A 170 15.14 12.78 16.79
C ASN A 170 14.07 13.29 17.75
N VAL A 171 12.91 13.65 17.21
CA VAL A 171 11.70 13.96 17.96
C VAL A 171 10.52 13.37 17.20
N SER A 172 9.78 12.45 17.83
CA SER A 172 8.68 11.75 17.17
C SER A 172 9.14 11.11 15.86
N THR A 173 8.60 11.54 14.72
CA THR A 173 8.89 11.07 13.35
C THR A 173 9.83 12.04 12.61
N THR A 174 10.57 12.88 13.32
CA THR A 174 11.39 13.92 12.71
C THR A 174 12.85 13.75 13.10
N TRP A 175 13.72 13.69 12.10
CA TRP A 175 15.15 13.87 12.27
C TRP A 175 15.57 15.30 11.93
N ALA A 176 16.48 15.86 12.72
CA ALA A 176 17.08 17.16 12.48
C ALA A 176 18.61 17.03 12.41
N ILE A 177 19.21 17.60 11.37
CA ILE A 177 20.66 17.72 11.21
C ILE A 177 21.07 19.12 11.66
N ILE A 178 22.04 19.24 12.55
CA ILE A 178 22.52 20.52 13.10
C ILE A 178 23.93 20.82 12.60
N SER A 179 24.06 21.87 11.79
CA SER A 179 25.33 22.35 11.26
C SER A 179 26.27 22.94 12.33
N GLU A 180 27.54 23.14 11.99
CA GLU A 180 28.51 23.75 12.92
C GLU A 180 28.12 25.18 13.30
N SER A 181 27.39 25.86 12.41
CA SER A 181 26.82 27.19 12.66
C SER A 181 25.55 27.19 13.53
N GLY A 182 25.08 26.01 13.95
CA GLY A 182 23.83 25.82 14.69
C GLY A 182 22.57 25.86 13.83
N ALA A 183 22.68 26.05 12.50
CA ALA A 183 21.52 25.96 11.60
C ALA A 183 21.04 24.52 11.47
N ALA A 184 19.73 24.31 11.48
CA ALA A 184 19.07 23.01 11.41
C ALA A 184 18.43 22.76 10.04
N PHE A 185 18.52 21.51 9.57
CA PHE A 185 17.79 20.98 8.43
C PHE A 185 16.91 19.84 8.90
N ILE A 186 15.62 19.87 8.56
CA ILE A 186 14.60 19.03 9.15
C ILE A 186 14.14 17.97 8.15
N MET A 187 13.82 16.78 8.64
CA MET A 187 13.16 15.72 7.88
C MET A 187 11.79 15.46 8.47
N ASP A 188 10.75 15.61 7.65
CA ASP A 188 9.35 15.39 8.01
C ASP A 188 8.85 16.27 9.16
N CYS A 189 7.53 16.39 9.30
CA CYS A 189 6.90 17.06 10.43
C CYS A 189 5.46 16.58 10.60
N TRP A 190 5.20 15.78 11.64
CA TRP A 190 3.85 15.29 11.93
C TRP A 190 2.90 16.39 12.40
N ASN A 191 3.24 17.09 13.48
CA ASN A 191 2.24 17.82 14.25
C ASN A 191 2.83 19.02 15.01
N ALA A 192 1.95 19.75 15.70
CA ALA A 192 2.31 20.95 16.46
C ALA A 192 3.31 20.69 17.60
N ASP A 193 3.37 19.48 18.17
CA ASP A 193 4.30 19.16 19.25
C ASP A 193 5.74 19.09 18.73
N VAL A 194 5.95 18.54 17.52
CA VAL A 194 7.24 18.57 16.83
C VAL A 194 7.69 20.02 16.59
N ILE A 195 6.78 20.87 16.11
CA ILE A 195 7.05 22.29 15.86
C ILE A 195 7.41 23.02 17.16
N ALA A 196 6.67 22.75 18.24
CA ALA A 196 6.95 23.31 19.56
C ALA A 196 8.33 22.88 20.07
N GLU A 197 8.71 21.62 19.87
CA GLU A 197 10.03 21.11 20.26
C GLU A 197 11.17 21.81 19.51
N ILE A 198 11.05 21.95 18.19
CA ILE A 198 12.04 22.67 17.36
C ILE A 198 12.12 24.15 17.80
N GLN A 199 10.98 24.77 18.12
CA GLN A 199 10.95 26.13 18.69
C GLN A 199 11.68 26.20 20.03
N ARG A 200 11.51 25.22 20.92
CA ARG A 200 12.24 25.18 22.20
C ARG A 200 13.75 25.10 21.98
N TRP A 201 14.22 24.30 21.02
CA TRP A 201 15.66 24.25 20.69
C TRP A 201 16.19 25.61 20.25
N ARG A 202 15.41 26.35 19.46
CA ARG A 202 15.77 27.71 19.03
C ARG A 202 15.78 28.70 20.19
N ASP A 203 14.75 28.67 21.03
CA ASP A 203 14.62 29.59 22.18
C ASP A 203 15.70 29.32 23.26
N ALA A 204 16.11 28.07 23.42
CA ALA A 204 17.22 27.67 24.29
C ALA A 204 18.61 27.98 23.71
N GLY A 205 18.69 28.48 22.46
CA GLY A 205 19.95 28.76 21.78
C GLY A 205 20.73 27.51 21.33
N GLU A 206 20.07 26.36 21.29
CA GLU A 206 20.67 25.09 20.86
C GLU A 206 20.75 24.97 19.34
N ILE A 207 19.85 25.64 18.63
CA ILE A 207 19.92 25.89 17.19
C ILE A 207 19.76 27.38 16.91
N THR A 208 20.36 27.86 15.82
CA THR A 208 20.32 29.29 15.43
C THR A 208 19.23 29.59 14.41
N SER A 209 18.88 28.63 13.56
CA SER A 209 17.89 28.77 12.49
C SER A 209 17.41 27.40 12.02
N VAL A 210 16.29 27.39 11.29
CA VAL A 210 15.77 26.24 10.55
C VAL A 210 15.79 26.65 9.08
N GLU A 211 16.50 25.91 8.23
CA GLU A 211 16.85 26.37 6.87
C GLU A 211 16.22 25.55 5.74
N GLY A 212 15.51 24.47 6.04
CA GLY A 212 14.84 23.64 5.05
C GLY A 212 14.18 22.42 5.67
N LEU A 213 13.26 21.83 4.92
CA LEU A 213 12.59 20.58 5.25
C LEU A 213 12.62 19.64 4.05
N TRP A 214 12.98 18.39 4.31
CA TRP A 214 12.88 17.28 3.37
C TRP A 214 11.70 16.39 3.73
N ILE A 215 10.92 15.95 2.74
CA ILE A 215 9.84 14.98 2.93
C ILE A 215 10.34 13.60 2.52
N THR A 216 10.30 12.63 3.43
CA THR A 216 10.68 11.25 3.11
C THR A 216 9.58 10.54 2.32
N HIS A 217 8.32 10.69 2.71
CA HIS A 217 7.17 10.13 1.99
C HIS A 217 5.86 10.83 2.40
N TYR A 218 4.76 10.47 1.74
CA TYR A 218 3.51 11.22 1.78
C TYR A 218 2.61 10.97 3.00
N HIS A 219 2.92 10.00 3.87
CA HIS A 219 2.02 9.65 4.98
C HIS A 219 1.83 10.83 5.94
N TYR A 220 0.65 10.90 6.54
CA TYR A 220 0.21 12.05 7.35
C TYR A 220 1.07 12.24 8.59
N ASP A 221 1.61 11.18 9.17
CA ASP A 221 2.52 11.22 10.31
C ASP A 221 3.91 11.77 9.98
N HIS A 222 4.16 12.07 8.70
CA HIS A 222 5.36 12.73 8.21
C HIS A 222 5.05 14.10 7.59
N THR A 223 3.80 14.34 7.18
CA THR A 223 3.46 15.49 6.34
C THR A 223 2.41 16.44 6.90
N GLU A 224 1.55 15.99 7.82
CA GLU A 224 0.38 16.75 8.29
C GLU A 224 0.75 18.13 8.85
N GLY A 225 1.88 18.24 9.55
CA GLY A 225 2.35 19.46 10.20
C GLY A 225 3.16 20.39 9.30
N ILE A 226 3.53 19.97 8.09
CA ILE A 226 4.42 20.74 7.19
C ILE A 226 3.86 22.13 6.82
N PRO A 227 2.56 22.33 6.55
CA PRO A 227 2.03 23.68 6.26
C PRO A 227 2.26 24.66 7.42
N GLU A 228 2.04 24.21 8.65
CA GLU A 228 2.26 25.01 9.85
C GLU A 228 3.75 25.19 10.13
N PHE A 229 4.56 24.15 9.94
CA PHE A 229 6.02 24.24 10.01
C PHE A 229 6.56 25.33 9.09
N LYS A 230 6.11 25.35 7.83
CA LYS A 230 6.52 26.36 6.83
C LYS A 230 6.08 27.77 7.24
N ARG A 231 4.91 27.91 7.89
CA ARG A 231 4.44 29.19 8.42
C ARG A 231 5.31 29.70 9.59
N VAL A 232 5.78 28.80 10.46
CA VAL A 232 6.54 29.14 11.67
C VAL A 232 8.03 29.38 11.38
N PHE A 233 8.64 28.54 10.54
CA PHE A 233 10.08 28.54 10.31
C PHE A 233 10.49 29.05 8.92
N GLY A 234 9.60 29.01 7.94
CA GLY A 234 9.95 29.27 6.55
C GLY A 234 10.81 28.15 5.96
N GLY A 235 11.72 28.51 5.04
CA GLY A 235 12.60 27.57 4.35
C GLY A 235 11.93 26.83 3.19
N PRO A 236 12.74 26.27 2.27
CA PRO A 236 12.25 25.42 1.19
C PRO A 236 11.78 24.06 1.74
N VAL A 237 10.65 23.59 1.22
CA VAL A 237 10.18 22.21 1.31
C VAL A 237 10.66 21.47 0.06
N ILE A 238 11.35 20.36 0.26
CA ILE A 238 12.08 19.64 -0.79
C ILE A 238 11.63 18.16 -0.78
N ALA A 239 11.38 17.59 -1.97
CA ALA A 239 11.04 16.17 -2.10
C ALA A 239 11.27 15.65 -3.53
N ASP A 240 11.42 14.34 -3.70
CA ASP A 240 11.34 13.62 -4.98
C ASP A 240 9.98 13.82 -5.67
N PRO A 241 9.92 13.82 -7.02
CA PRO A 241 8.69 14.08 -7.75
C PRO A 241 7.58 13.08 -7.44
N ALA A 242 7.91 11.84 -7.06
CA ALA A 242 6.92 10.84 -6.69
C ALA A 242 6.16 11.22 -5.42
N VAL A 243 6.84 11.85 -4.45
CA VAL A 243 6.27 12.36 -3.20
C VAL A 243 5.63 13.73 -3.42
N ALA A 244 6.31 14.62 -4.13
CA ALA A 244 5.91 16.01 -4.32
C ALA A 244 4.55 16.15 -5.03
N GLN A 245 4.23 15.26 -5.98
CA GLN A 245 2.94 15.26 -6.67
C GLN A 245 1.75 14.92 -5.75
N ILE A 246 1.98 14.16 -4.68
CA ILE A 246 0.95 13.85 -3.69
C ILE A 246 0.83 15.01 -2.72
N ALA A 247 1.96 15.45 -2.15
CA ALA A 247 2.01 16.57 -1.21
C ALA A 247 1.39 17.86 -1.80
N ALA A 248 1.65 18.15 -3.07
CA ALA A 248 1.12 19.33 -3.75
C ALA A 248 -0.37 19.23 -4.14
N ASN A 249 -0.95 18.02 -4.20
CA ASN A 249 -2.35 17.83 -4.58
C ASN A 249 -2.94 16.55 -3.98
N PRO A 250 -3.12 16.47 -2.64
CA PRO A 250 -3.49 15.23 -1.98
C PRO A 250 -4.85 14.68 -2.42
N LEU A 251 -5.81 15.57 -2.73
CA LEU A 251 -7.15 15.18 -3.19
C LEU A 251 -7.17 14.53 -4.58
N ALA A 252 -6.10 14.67 -5.37
CA ALA A 252 -5.97 13.96 -6.64
C ALA A 252 -5.66 12.45 -6.46
N TRP A 253 -5.43 12.01 -5.22
CA TRP A 253 -4.97 10.66 -4.89
C TRP A 253 -5.88 10.01 -3.86
N ARG A 254 -6.22 8.74 -4.10
CA ARG A 254 -6.83 7.86 -3.09
C ARG A 254 -5.76 6.91 -2.57
N LEU A 255 -5.06 7.32 -1.52
CA LEU A 255 -3.96 6.57 -0.93
C LEU A 255 -4.19 6.38 0.57
N THR A 256 -3.65 5.31 1.14
CA THR A 256 -3.70 5.08 2.59
C THR A 256 -2.87 6.14 3.32
N CYS A 257 -3.27 6.51 4.53
CA CYS A 257 -2.53 7.43 5.39
C CYS A 257 -2.22 8.80 4.75
N ASN A 258 -2.99 9.26 3.77
CA ASN A 258 -2.74 10.56 3.12
C ASN A 258 -3.30 11.73 3.96
N THR A 259 -2.57 12.83 4.04
CA THR A 259 -3.09 14.10 4.61
C THR A 259 -4.06 14.77 3.64
N ALA A 260 -5.01 15.56 4.15
CA ALA A 260 -5.86 16.42 3.33
C ALA A 260 -5.19 17.79 3.01
N ASN A 261 -4.09 18.11 3.68
CA ASN A 261 -3.45 19.41 3.58
C ASN A 261 -2.59 19.51 2.31
N THR A 262 -2.81 20.56 1.51
CA THR A 262 -1.92 20.89 0.41
C THR A 262 -0.60 21.44 0.93
N ILE A 263 0.52 20.86 0.49
CA ILE A 263 1.87 21.24 0.87
C ILE A 263 2.60 21.77 -0.37
N PRO A 264 2.90 23.08 -0.42
CA PRO A 264 3.70 23.62 -1.51
C PRO A 264 5.16 23.14 -1.40
N VAL A 265 5.54 22.20 -2.28
CA VAL A 265 6.92 21.75 -2.45
C VAL A 265 7.67 22.73 -3.34
N ASP A 266 8.70 23.36 -2.78
CA ASP A 266 9.46 24.43 -3.44
C ASP A 266 10.53 23.88 -4.40
N HIS A 267 11.03 22.68 -4.13
CA HIS A 267 12.06 22.05 -4.95
C HIS A 267 11.77 20.57 -5.16
N TRP A 268 11.51 20.21 -6.41
CA TRP A 268 11.25 18.84 -6.86
C TRP A 268 12.57 18.28 -7.37
N THR A 269 13.20 17.38 -6.62
CA THR A 269 14.53 16.88 -6.97
C THR A 269 14.49 15.91 -8.16
N ALA A 270 15.65 15.61 -8.74
CA ALA A 270 15.85 14.43 -9.57
C ALA A 270 16.56 13.31 -8.78
N HIS A 271 16.41 12.05 -9.22
CA HIS A 271 17.19 10.94 -8.69
C HIS A 271 18.70 11.19 -8.87
N GLY A 272 19.45 11.17 -7.77
CA GLY A 272 20.87 11.49 -7.73
C GLY A 272 21.19 12.99 -7.74
N GLU A 273 20.18 13.87 -7.65
CA GLU A 273 20.41 15.31 -7.58
C GLU A 273 21.15 15.67 -6.30
N ARG A 274 22.17 16.51 -6.46
CA ARG A 274 23.15 16.81 -5.42
C ARG A 274 23.27 18.31 -5.19
N TRP A 275 23.24 18.72 -3.93
CA TRP A 275 23.46 20.11 -3.53
C TRP A 275 24.28 20.21 -2.24
N GLN A 276 24.79 21.41 -1.98
CA GLN A 276 25.53 21.71 -0.75
C GLN A 276 24.61 22.43 0.23
N TRP A 277 24.50 21.93 1.46
CA TRP A 277 23.91 22.65 2.60
C TRP A 277 24.93 22.72 3.73
N ARG A 278 25.42 23.92 4.02
CA ARG A 278 26.49 24.16 5.01
C ARG A 278 27.69 23.25 4.72
N GLU A 279 28.20 22.52 5.71
CA GLU A 279 29.29 21.54 5.55
C GLU A 279 28.85 20.18 4.97
N PHE A 280 27.55 19.97 4.74
CA PHE A 280 26.99 18.72 4.27
C PHE A 280 26.71 18.76 2.77
N THR A 281 27.09 17.69 2.09
CA THR A 281 26.63 17.41 0.74
C THR A 281 25.38 16.54 0.81
N MET A 282 24.29 17.02 0.21
CA MET A 282 22.99 16.37 0.18
C MET A 282 22.78 15.73 -1.19
N THR A 283 22.30 14.49 -1.24
CA THR A 283 21.95 13.80 -2.49
C THR A 283 20.61 13.08 -2.37
N ALA A 284 19.64 13.48 -3.20
CA ALA A 284 18.28 12.94 -3.24
C ALA A 284 18.20 11.66 -4.06
N TYR A 285 17.35 10.71 -3.67
CA TYR A 285 17.14 9.48 -4.42
C TYR A 285 15.68 9.01 -4.32
N HIS A 286 15.01 8.88 -5.46
CA HIS A 286 13.80 8.06 -5.54
C HIS A 286 14.03 6.69 -4.90
N PHE A 287 13.25 6.36 -3.87
CA PHE A 287 13.48 5.24 -2.97
C PHE A 287 12.14 4.56 -2.61
N PRO A 288 11.56 3.76 -3.52
CA PRO A 288 10.21 3.20 -3.36
C PRO A 288 10.17 2.06 -2.34
N GLY A 289 10.49 2.37 -1.07
CA GLY A 289 10.58 1.45 0.04
C GLY A 289 9.22 1.19 0.65
N GLN A 290 8.93 1.78 1.83
CA GLN A 290 7.65 1.52 2.53
C GLN A 290 6.44 1.86 1.66
N THR A 291 6.55 2.83 0.76
CA THR A 291 5.55 3.10 -0.26
C THR A 291 6.18 3.28 -1.63
N LEU A 292 5.40 3.14 -2.70
CA LEU A 292 5.87 3.49 -4.05
C LEU A 292 6.27 4.97 -4.18
N TYR A 293 5.72 5.83 -3.31
CA TYR A 293 5.92 7.27 -3.28
C TYR A 293 6.78 7.63 -2.07
N HIS A 294 8.05 7.24 -2.13
CA HIS A 294 9.00 7.29 -1.03
C HIS A 294 10.37 7.73 -1.55
N ASP A 295 11.13 8.40 -0.70
CA ASP A 295 12.35 9.12 -0.99
C ASP A 295 13.43 8.89 0.08
N ALA A 296 14.69 8.96 -0.32
CA ALA A 296 15.84 8.86 0.56
C ALA A 296 16.83 9.99 0.35
N LEU A 297 17.38 10.51 1.45
CA LEU A 297 18.39 11.56 1.44
C LEU A 297 19.72 11.04 1.94
N LEU A 298 20.72 11.00 1.07
CA LEU A 298 22.11 10.77 1.47
C LEU A 298 22.73 12.10 1.89
N VAL A 299 23.25 12.13 3.11
CA VAL A 299 23.93 13.28 3.71
C VAL A 299 25.37 12.90 4.03
N GLU A 300 26.30 13.57 3.35
CA GLU A 300 27.73 13.35 3.49
C GLU A 300 28.38 14.57 4.13
N GLY A 301 29.03 14.40 5.26
CA GLY A 301 29.70 15.50 5.96
C GLY A 301 30.32 15.05 7.27
N ARG A 302 31.32 15.81 7.73
CA ARG A 302 32.05 15.52 8.99
C ARG A 302 32.61 14.09 9.08
N GLY A 303 32.99 13.52 7.95
CA GLY A 303 33.55 12.17 7.85
C GLY A 303 32.53 11.02 7.91
N LEU A 304 31.23 11.31 7.78
CA LEU A 304 30.15 10.32 7.81
C LEU A 304 29.32 10.36 6.52
N ARG A 305 28.78 9.20 6.14
CA ARG A 305 27.77 8.97 5.10
C ARG A 305 26.49 8.49 5.76
N MET A 306 25.51 9.38 5.92
CA MET A 306 24.24 9.11 6.61
C MET A 306 23.12 9.03 5.58
N LEU A 307 22.42 7.91 5.49
CA LEU A 307 21.28 7.76 4.58
C LEU A 307 19.98 7.76 5.39
N PHE A 308 19.15 8.76 5.17
CA PHE A 308 17.82 8.83 5.74
C PHE A 308 16.86 8.13 4.79
N VAL A 309 16.29 7.01 5.23
CA VAL A 309 15.58 6.04 4.38
C VAL A 309 14.06 6.08 4.59
N GLY A 310 13.56 7.12 5.28
CA GLY A 310 12.21 7.17 5.81
C GLY A 310 11.87 5.87 6.54
N ASP A 311 10.63 5.41 6.37
CA ASP A 311 10.17 4.19 7.04
C ASP A 311 10.66 2.88 6.43
N SER A 312 11.42 2.90 5.33
CA SER A 312 11.73 1.71 4.53
C SER A 312 12.35 0.55 5.32
N PHE A 313 13.16 0.84 6.34
CA PHE A 313 13.86 -0.18 7.10
C PHE A 313 13.83 0.07 8.60
N THR A 314 13.97 -1.02 9.36
CA THR A 314 14.34 -1.00 10.78
C THR A 314 15.55 -1.93 10.97
N PRO A 315 16.15 -2.00 12.17
CA PRO A 315 17.19 -2.99 12.45
C PRO A 315 16.74 -4.45 12.24
N ALA A 316 15.43 -4.73 12.13
CA ALA A 316 14.88 -6.05 11.88
C ALA A 316 14.62 -6.36 10.39
N GLY A 317 14.70 -5.37 9.49
CA GLY A 317 14.50 -5.56 8.05
C GLY A 317 13.54 -4.56 7.42
N ILE A 318 12.73 -5.02 6.48
CA ILE A 318 11.94 -4.20 5.53
C ILE A 318 10.55 -3.86 6.07
N ASP A 319 10.09 -2.66 5.76
CA ASP A 319 8.79 -2.12 6.17
C ASP A 319 7.78 -2.23 5.01
N ASP A 320 7.23 -3.44 4.80
CA ASP A 320 6.34 -3.73 3.67
C ASP A 320 5.00 -4.36 4.12
N TYR A 321 4.56 -3.98 5.31
CA TYR A 321 3.42 -4.59 6.00
C TYR A 321 2.05 -4.00 5.59
N CYS A 322 2.01 -3.10 4.62
CA CYS A 322 0.77 -2.53 4.09
C CYS A 322 0.72 -2.68 2.57
N ALA A 323 -0.09 -3.62 2.08
CA ALA A 323 -0.27 -3.87 0.65
C ALA A 323 -0.70 -2.61 -0.13
N HIS A 324 -1.52 -1.75 0.50
CA HIS A 324 -2.00 -0.48 -0.05
C HIS A 324 -0.90 0.57 -0.26
N ASN A 325 0.31 0.33 0.26
CA ASN A 325 1.48 1.17 -0.03
C ASN A 325 2.18 0.79 -1.35
N ARG A 326 1.72 -0.27 -2.03
CA ARG A 326 2.21 -0.70 -3.35
C ARG A 326 3.67 -1.17 -3.34
N ASN A 327 4.03 -2.03 -2.38
CA ASN A 327 5.38 -2.61 -2.28
C ASN A 327 5.59 -3.72 -3.32
N PHE A 328 6.11 -3.34 -4.50
CA PHE A 328 6.28 -4.27 -5.61
C PHE A 328 7.38 -5.31 -5.38
N LEU A 329 7.07 -6.56 -5.73
CA LEU A 329 8.04 -7.64 -5.86
C LEU A 329 8.63 -7.66 -7.28
N GLY A 330 9.92 -8.02 -7.37
CA GLY A 330 10.66 -8.16 -8.62
C GLY A 330 12.08 -7.57 -8.54
N ALA A 331 12.95 -7.98 -9.46
CA ALA A 331 14.30 -7.44 -9.55
C ALA A 331 14.28 -5.96 -9.98
N GLY A 332 15.04 -5.12 -9.28
CA GLY A 332 15.22 -3.70 -9.58
C GLY A 332 14.01 -2.82 -9.30
N VAL A 333 13.00 -3.31 -8.59
CA VAL A 333 11.81 -2.54 -8.16
C VAL A 333 11.63 -2.62 -6.65
N GLY A 334 10.83 -1.71 -6.08
CA GLY A 334 10.46 -1.71 -4.67
C GLY A 334 11.67 -1.84 -3.73
N PHE A 335 11.56 -2.75 -2.76
CA PHE A 335 12.63 -3.03 -1.81
C PHE A 335 13.90 -3.63 -2.42
N ASP A 336 13.84 -4.36 -3.54
CA ASP A 336 15.05 -4.85 -4.20
C ASP A 336 15.87 -3.67 -4.76
N ARG A 337 15.21 -2.64 -5.32
CA ARG A 337 15.88 -1.41 -5.75
C ARG A 337 16.48 -0.65 -4.57
N CYS A 338 15.73 -0.53 -3.47
CA CYS A 338 16.17 0.16 -2.26
C CYS A 338 17.44 -0.48 -1.69
N LEU A 339 17.44 -1.81 -1.56
CA LEU A 339 18.60 -2.58 -1.09
C LEU A 339 19.79 -2.46 -2.04
N ALA A 340 19.57 -2.54 -3.36
CA ALA A 340 20.63 -2.33 -4.35
C ALA A 340 21.25 -0.92 -4.24
N LEU A 341 20.46 0.11 -3.93
CA LEU A 341 20.98 1.45 -3.70
C LEU A 341 21.78 1.54 -2.40
N VAL A 342 21.36 0.86 -1.33
CA VAL A 342 22.17 0.77 -0.09
C VAL A 342 23.53 0.11 -0.37
N GLU A 343 23.57 -0.97 -1.16
CA GLU A 343 24.82 -1.63 -1.59
C GLU A 343 25.73 -0.72 -2.43
N GLU A 344 25.13 0.09 -3.30
CA GLU A 344 25.84 1.05 -4.15
C GLU A 344 26.41 2.21 -3.32
N LEU A 345 25.59 2.81 -2.47
CA LEU A 345 25.93 4.02 -1.71
C LEU A 345 26.85 3.73 -0.52
N LYS A 346 26.80 2.52 0.05
CA LYS A 346 27.57 2.12 1.24
C LYS A 346 27.52 3.19 2.34
N PRO A 347 26.33 3.55 2.83
CA PRO A 347 26.23 4.48 3.95
C PRO A 347 26.85 3.86 5.21
N ASP A 348 27.41 4.70 6.06
CA ASP A 348 27.90 4.27 7.38
C ASP A 348 26.72 3.99 8.32
N MET A 349 25.62 4.73 8.13
CA MET A 349 24.43 4.68 8.99
C MET A 349 23.15 4.93 8.18
N LEU A 350 22.08 4.23 8.56
CA LEU A 350 20.71 4.37 8.12
C LEU A 350 19.88 4.98 9.24
N PHE A 351 18.91 5.82 8.86
CA PHE A 351 18.02 6.49 9.79
C PHE A 351 16.56 6.33 9.34
N ASN A 352 15.74 5.81 10.25
CA ASN A 352 14.30 5.71 10.13
C ASN A 352 13.64 6.74 11.08
N PRO A 353 12.61 7.49 10.66
CA PRO A 353 11.88 8.45 11.48
C PRO A 353 11.39 7.93 12.83
N HIS A 354 10.86 6.71 12.89
CA HIS A 354 10.28 6.06 14.07
C HIS A 354 11.30 5.29 14.92
N VAL A 355 12.56 5.21 14.48
CA VAL A 355 13.63 4.49 15.19
C VAL A 355 14.66 5.49 15.70
N ASP A 356 14.80 5.59 17.01
CA ASP A 356 15.65 6.57 17.70
C ASP A 356 17.16 6.23 17.66
N VAL A 357 17.50 5.03 17.16
CA VAL A 357 18.86 4.55 16.94
C VAL A 357 19.19 4.50 15.45
N ALA A 358 20.44 4.81 15.13
CA ALA A 358 20.98 4.54 13.81
C ALA A 358 21.25 3.04 13.64
N PHE A 359 21.31 2.56 12.41
CA PHE A 359 21.65 1.17 12.10
C PHE A 359 22.33 1.06 10.74
N ASP A 360 22.70 -0.14 10.34
CA ASP A 360 23.34 -0.47 9.07
C ASP A 360 22.89 -1.88 8.66
N PHE A 361 23.33 -2.38 7.51
CA PHE A 361 23.20 -3.79 7.17
C PHE A 361 24.52 -4.30 6.62
N THR A 362 24.90 -5.54 6.96
CA THR A 362 26.05 -6.18 6.32
C THR A 362 25.70 -6.61 4.89
N PRO A 363 26.71 -6.83 4.03
CA PRO A 363 26.48 -7.40 2.70
C PRO A 363 25.69 -8.71 2.73
N GLU A 364 25.91 -9.56 3.73
CA GLU A 364 25.21 -10.84 3.90
C GLU A 364 23.73 -10.65 4.25
N GLU A 365 23.40 -9.65 5.09
CA GLU A 365 22.02 -9.32 5.45
C GLU A 365 21.26 -8.72 4.25
N ILE A 366 21.91 -7.84 3.48
CA ILE A 366 21.32 -7.33 2.24
C ILE A 366 21.09 -8.48 1.25
N ALA A 367 22.07 -9.35 1.05
CA ALA A 367 21.91 -10.53 0.19
C ALA A 367 20.78 -11.46 0.68
N CYS A 368 20.63 -11.63 2.00
CA CYS A 368 19.54 -12.39 2.61
C CYS A 368 18.17 -11.78 2.29
N MET A 369 17.99 -10.48 2.49
CA MET A 369 16.73 -9.79 2.17
C MET A 369 16.40 -9.85 0.68
N ARG A 370 17.37 -9.62 -0.20
CA ARG A 370 17.18 -9.72 -1.66
C ARG A 370 16.81 -11.14 -2.10
N ALA A 371 17.46 -12.16 -1.54
CA ALA A 371 17.11 -13.56 -1.78
C ALA A 371 15.70 -13.91 -1.28
N ASN A 372 15.30 -13.36 -0.12
CA ASN A 372 13.95 -13.52 0.41
C ASN A 372 12.91 -12.84 -0.51
N LEU A 373 13.13 -11.61 -0.97
CA LEU A 373 12.24 -10.93 -1.92
C LEU A 373 12.07 -11.72 -3.23
N ALA A 374 13.15 -12.26 -3.78
CA ALA A 374 13.09 -13.13 -4.97
C ALA A 374 12.36 -14.46 -4.70
N LYS A 375 12.42 -15.00 -3.47
CA LYS A 375 11.62 -16.14 -3.05
C LYS A 375 10.14 -15.76 -2.94
N ARG A 376 9.84 -14.59 -2.36
CA ARG A 376 8.48 -14.06 -2.23
C ARG A 376 7.82 -13.82 -3.57
N GLU A 377 8.54 -13.32 -4.58
CA GLU A 377 7.99 -13.19 -5.93
C GLU A 377 7.40 -14.52 -6.44
N LYS A 378 8.08 -15.64 -6.16
CA LYS A 378 7.62 -16.99 -6.53
C LYS A 378 6.48 -17.49 -5.64
N SER A 379 6.61 -17.38 -4.32
CA SER A 379 5.59 -17.90 -3.40
C SER A 379 4.29 -17.09 -3.49
N PHE A 380 4.37 -15.77 -3.60
CA PHE A 380 3.18 -14.94 -3.82
C PHE A 380 2.65 -15.12 -5.25
N GLY A 381 3.50 -15.36 -6.24
CA GLY A 381 3.05 -15.72 -7.60
C GLY A 381 2.24 -17.02 -7.64
N ALA A 382 2.55 -17.97 -6.76
CA ALA A 382 1.77 -19.20 -6.62
C ALA A 382 0.47 -19.00 -5.80
N LEU A 383 0.37 -17.94 -4.98
CA LEU A 383 -0.80 -17.65 -4.16
C LEU A 383 -1.95 -16.99 -4.95
N PHE A 384 -1.66 -16.37 -6.10
CA PHE A 384 -2.65 -15.63 -6.87
C PHE A 384 -2.85 -16.22 -8.28
N PRO A 385 -4.01 -15.98 -8.93
CA PRO A 385 -4.29 -16.49 -10.26
C PRO A 385 -3.70 -15.65 -11.40
N TRP A 386 -2.85 -14.68 -11.07
CA TRP A 386 -2.24 -13.75 -12.00
C TRP A 386 -0.88 -14.26 -12.48
N ASP A 387 -0.46 -13.84 -13.67
CA ASP A 387 0.86 -14.17 -14.21
C ASP A 387 2.02 -13.44 -13.49
N HIS A 388 1.69 -12.47 -12.64
CA HIS A 388 2.64 -11.78 -11.77
C HIS A 388 2.04 -11.50 -10.38
N PRO A 389 2.81 -11.68 -9.27
CA PRO A 389 2.30 -11.51 -7.91
C PRO A 389 1.75 -10.12 -7.62
N ASN A 390 2.32 -9.08 -8.23
CA ASN A 390 1.92 -7.70 -7.93
C ASN A 390 0.45 -7.40 -8.26
N TYR A 391 -0.22 -8.12 -9.18
CA TYR A 391 -1.67 -7.93 -9.37
C TYR A 391 -2.50 -8.33 -8.14
N GLY A 392 -2.01 -9.30 -7.35
CA GLY A 392 -2.64 -9.70 -6.09
C GLY A 392 -2.19 -8.88 -4.87
N MET A 393 -1.17 -8.01 -5.02
CA MET A 393 -0.62 -7.20 -3.93
C MET A 393 -0.88 -5.70 -4.07
N ASP A 394 -1.02 -5.21 -5.31
CA ASP A 394 -1.24 -3.80 -5.62
C ASP A 394 -2.74 -3.55 -5.80
N ASP A 395 -3.44 -3.06 -4.78
CA ASP A 395 -4.85 -2.68 -4.87
C ASP A 395 -5.07 -1.52 -5.86
N CYS A 396 -4.02 -0.76 -6.13
CA CYS A 396 -3.98 0.41 -7.01
C CYS A 396 -3.30 0.10 -8.36
N TRP A 397 -3.30 -1.14 -8.83
CA TRP A 397 -2.81 -1.44 -10.18
C TRP A 397 -3.69 -0.78 -11.26
N VAL A 398 -4.95 -0.51 -10.92
CA VAL A 398 -5.85 0.43 -11.61
C VAL A 398 -6.22 1.54 -10.65
N TYR A 399 -6.04 2.80 -11.04
CA TYR A 399 -6.46 3.94 -10.23
C TYR A 399 -6.90 5.13 -11.07
N CYS A 400 -7.63 6.04 -10.44
CA CYS A 400 -8.23 7.22 -11.05
C CYS A 400 -7.52 8.49 -10.58
N THR A 401 -7.14 9.38 -11.49
CA THR A 401 -6.58 10.70 -11.14
C THR A 401 -7.08 11.83 -12.06
N PRO A 402 -7.41 13.03 -11.54
CA PRO A 402 -7.57 13.34 -10.12
C PRO A 402 -8.71 12.53 -9.50
N TYR A 403 -8.47 11.96 -8.32
CA TYR A 403 -9.46 11.16 -7.60
C TYR A 403 -10.67 12.00 -7.21
N GLU A 404 -10.49 13.16 -6.57
CA GLU A 404 -11.58 14.07 -6.23
C GLU A 404 -11.51 15.37 -7.06
N GLN A 405 -12.66 15.80 -7.60
CA GLN A 405 -12.80 17.01 -8.41
C GLN A 405 -14.02 17.82 -8.00
N HIS A 406 -13.88 19.15 -7.93
CA HIS A 406 -14.99 20.08 -7.66
C HIS A 406 -15.36 20.82 -8.95
N LEU A 407 -16.58 20.60 -9.44
CA LEU A 407 -17.02 21.05 -10.76
C LEU A 407 -18.38 21.76 -10.70
N ALA A 408 -18.65 22.65 -11.66
CA ALA A 408 -19.97 23.26 -11.85
C ALA A 408 -20.81 22.45 -12.85
N PRO A 409 -22.15 22.54 -12.83
CA PRO A 409 -22.99 21.97 -13.88
C PRO A 409 -22.55 22.42 -15.28
N GLY A 410 -22.59 21.51 -16.26
CA GLY A 410 -22.11 21.77 -17.62
C GLY A 410 -20.58 21.77 -17.81
N ALA A 411 -19.79 21.67 -16.73
CA ALA A 411 -18.34 21.54 -16.84
C ALA A 411 -17.93 20.18 -17.44
N ILE A 412 -16.70 20.13 -17.97
CA ILE A 412 -16.10 18.88 -18.44
C ILE A 412 -15.43 18.20 -17.24
N PHE A 413 -15.92 17.02 -16.90
CA PHE A 413 -15.23 16.06 -16.04
C PHE A 413 -14.12 15.38 -16.85
N HIS A 414 -12.89 15.50 -16.37
CA HIS A 414 -11.72 14.82 -16.95
C HIS A 414 -11.18 13.82 -15.94
N LEU A 415 -10.98 12.59 -16.38
CA LEU A 415 -10.43 11.53 -15.55
C LEU A 415 -9.37 10.77 -16.33
N ASP A 416 -8.19 10.61 -15.75
CA ASP A 416 -7.21 9.66 -16.23
C ASP A 416 -7.35 8.35 -15.46
N VAL A 417 -7.62 7.28 -16.19
CA VAL A 417 -7.54 5.92 -15.65
C VAL A 417 -6.13 5.41 -15.90
N MET A 418 -5.39 5.21 -14.81
CA MET A 418 -4.04 4.70 -14.82
C MET A 418 -4.09 3.19 -14.66
N VAL A 419 -3.51 2.45 -15.60
CA VAL A 419 -3.49 0.98 -15.60
C VAL A 419 -2.05 0.50 -15.64
N THR A 420 -1.64 -0.24 -14.61
CA THR A 420 -0.31 -0.79 -14.44
C THR A 420 -0.27 -2.21 -15.01
N ASN A 421 0.57 -2.44 -16.01
CA ASN A 421 0.86 -3.77 -16.50
C ASN A 421 2.02 -4.38 -15.70
N HIS A 422 1.70 -5.28 -14.78
CA HIS A 422 2.70 -6.01 -13.98
C HIS A 422 3.29 -7.21 -14.72
N SER A 423 2.80 -7.56 -15.91
CA SER A 423 3.22 -8.72 -16.69
C SER A 423 4.50 -8.46 -17.49
N THR A 424 5.10 -9.54 -18.00
CA THR A 424 6.26 -9.50 -18.91
C THR A 424 5.86 -9.43 -20.38
N VAL A 425 4.56 -9.44 -20.67
CA VAL A 425 3.97 -9.32 -22.01
C VAL A 425 3.06 -8.08 -22.07
N PRO A 426 2.86 -7.50 -23.26
CA PRO A 426 1.91 -6.40 -23.42
C PRO A 426 0.46 -6.89 -23.28
N HIS A 427 -0.40 -6.02 -22.77
CA HIS A 427 -1.83 -6.30 -22.62
C HIS A 427 -2.69 -5.20 -23.26
N ASN A 428 -3.86 -5.56 -23.76
CA ASN A 428 -4.85 -4.59 -24.24
C ASN A 428 -5.73 -4.14 -23.09
N ALA A 429 -5.84 -2.84 -22.88
CA ALA A 429 -6.75 -2.25 -21.92
C ALA A 429 -7.79 -1.40 -22.63
N ALA A 430 -9.03 -1.44 -22.13
CA ALA A 430 -10.09 -0.55 -22.53
C ALA A 430 -10.88 -0.09 -21.30
N VAL A 431 -11.09 1.21 -21.17
CA VAL A 431 -11.73 1.81 -19.99
C VAL A 431 -12.91 2.68 -20.40
N ARG A 432 -13.92 2.73 -19.53
CA ARG A 432 -15.06 3.65 -19.64
C ARG A 432 -15.63 3.94 -18.25
N ALA A 433 -16.17 5.14 -18.06
CA ALA A 433 -16.83 5.50 -16.81
C ALA A 433 -18.30 5.03 -16.84
N ALA A 434 -18.76 4.40 -15.76
CA ALA A 434 -20.17 4.14 -15.52
C ALA A 434 -20.80 5.41 -14.92
N LEU A 435 -21.72 6.03 -15.66
CA LEU A 435 -22.30 7.32 -15.28
C LEU A 435 -23.42 7.13 -14.24
N PRO A 436 -23.50 8.00 -13.21
CA PRO A 436 -24.57 7.97 -12.22
C PRO A 436 -25.96 8.03 -12.88
N ARG A 437 -26.96 7.35 -12.31
CA ARG A 437 -28.34 7.43 -12.83
C ARG A 437 -28.89 8.85 -12.79
N ALA A 438 -28.46 9.63 -11.81
CA ALA A 438 -28.78 11.05 -11.69
C ALA A 438 -28.33 11.89 -12.90
N TRP A 439 -27.38 11.39 -13.70
CA TRP A 439 -26.86 12.04 -14.91
C TRP A 439 -27.40 11.40 -16.20
N GLY A 440 -28.41 10.54 -16.10
CA GLY A 440 -28.98 9.79 -17.21
C GLY A 440 -28.48 8.34 -17.32
N GLY A 441 -27.49 7.95 -16.49
CA GLY A 441 -26.91 6.61 -16.49
C GLY A 441 -26.07 6.30 -17.74
N GLY A 442 -25.77 5.02 -17.96
CA GLY A 442 -25.01 4.55 -19.11
C GLY A 442 -23.49 4.60 -18.89
N HIS A 443 -22.73 4.71 -19.99
CA HIS A 443 -21.28 4.74 -19.96
C HIS A 443 -20.72 5.86 -20.82
N SER A 444 -19.53 6.35 -20.48
CA SER A 444 -18.75 7.20 -21.37
C SER A 444 -18.33 6.47 -22.65
N HIS A 445 -17.73 7.20 -23.59
CA HIS A 445 -16.93 6.59 -24.65
C HIS A 445 -15.81 5.72 -24.06
N GLU A 446 -15.50 4.63 -24.76
CA GLU A 446 -14.41 3.72 -24.40
C GLU A 446 -13.08 4.28 -24.92
N THR A 447 -12.07 4.30 -24.06
CA THR A 447 -10.69 4.65 -24.39
C THR A 447 -9.84 3.39 -24.30
N THR A 448 -8.99 3.14 -25.30
CA THR A 448 -8.20 1.90 -25.39
C THR A 448 -6.71 2.16 -25.49
N ALA A 449 -5.88 1.27 -24.95
CA ALA A 449 -4.44 1.29 -25.11
C ALA A 449 -3.85 -0.14 -25.14
N ILE A 450 -2.70 -0.30 -25.80
CA ILE A 450 -1.83 -1.46 -25.57
C ILE A 450 -0.80 -1.01 -24.55
N ILE A 451 -0.74 -1.70 -23.40
CA ILE A 451 0.14 -1.36 -22.30
C ILE A 451 1.40 -2.23 -22.39
N PRO A 452 2.59 -1.65 -22.64
CA PRO A 452 3.84 -2.41 -22.65
C PRO A 452 4.11 -3.13 -21.32
N PRO A 453 4.90 -4.22 -21.34
CA PRO A 453 5.30 -4.93 -20.13
C PRO A 453 5.91 -3.99 -19.08
N LYS A 454 5.55 -4.18 -17.80
CA LYS A 454 6.15 -3.45 -16.68
C LYS A 454 6.04 -1.92 -16.79
N THR A 455 4.98 -1.42 -17.43
CA THR A 455 4.72 0.01 -17.58
C THR A 455 3.31 0.38 -17.11
N VAL A 456 3.05 1.68 -16.98
CA VAL A 456 1.73 2.23 -16.69
C VAL A 456 1.23 2.97 -17.93
N ALA A 457 -0.01 2.73 -18.33
CA ALA A 457 -0.69 3.52 -19.35
C ALA A 457 -1.69 4.49 -18.71
N ARG A 458 -1.81 5.66 -19.33
CA ARG A 458 -2.82 6.68 -19.04
C ARG A 458 -3.93 6.58 -20.09
N LEU A 459 -5.15 6.29 -19.67
CA LEU A 459 -6.33 6.24 -20.54
C LEU A 459 -7.30 7.37 -20.15
N PRO A 460 -7.33 8.49 -20.90
CA PRO A 460 -8.18 9.63 -20.55
C PRO A 460 -9.66 9.36 -20.86
N ILE A 461 -10.52 9.84 -19.98
CA ILE A 461 -11.97 9.88 -20.10
C ILE A 461 -12.41 11.34 -19.96
N HIS A 462 -13.37 11.74 -20.82
CA HIS A 462 -13.99 13.05 -20.77
C HIS A 462 -15.51 12.90 -20.81
N VAL A 463 -16.20 13.53 -19.85
CA VAL A 463 -17.66 13.54 -19.77
C VAL A 463 -18.12 14.97 -19.53
N THR A 464 -19.13 15.42 -20.26
CA THR A 464 -19.77 16.71 -19.94
C THR A 464 -20.83 16.48 -18.87
N LEU A 465 -20.72 17.18 -17.75
CA LEU A 465 -21.74 17.11 -16.70
C LEU A 465 -23.08 17.65 -17.23
N PRO A 466 -24.22 17.07 -16.82
CA PRO A 466 -25.52 17.64 -17.16
C PRO A 466 -25.61 19.12 -16.73
N TYR A 467 -26.18 19.97 -17.58
CA TYR A 467 -26.36 21.39 -17.26
C TYR A 467 -27.33 21.62 -16.10
N ASP A 468 -28.21 20.66 -15.83
CA ASP A 468 -29.18 20.64 -14.74
C ASP A 468 -28.75 19.74 -13.56
N ALA A 469 -27.50 19.27 -13.57
CA ALA A 469 -26.95 18.44 -12.51
C ALA A 469 -27.13 19.11 -11.15
N LYS A 470 -27.65 18.35 -10.18
CA LYS A 470 -27.88 18.86 -8.82
C LYS A 470 -26.57 18.88 -8.04
N PRO A 471 -26.41 19.87 -7.13
CA PRO A 471 -25.31 19.85 -6.18
C PRO A 471 -25.27 18.54 -5.39
N GLY A 472 -24.08 18.00 -5.19
CA GLY A 472 -23.89 16.72 -4.51
C GLY A 472 -22.55 16.08 -4.82
N ARG A 473 -22.25 15.00 -4.09
CA ARG A 473 -21.07 14.17 -4.28
C ARG A 473 -21.46 12.89 -5.01
N PHE A 474 -20.79 12.60 -6.11
CA PHE A 474 -21.07 11.46 -6.97
C PHE A 474 -19.80 10.60 -7.13
N ALA A 475 -19.91 9.31 -6.84
CA ALA A 475 -18.89 8.34 -7.22
C ALA A 475 -19.06 8.00 -8.70
N ILE A 476 -17.95 7.98 -9.44
CA ILE A 476 -17.88 7.69 -10.86
C ILE A 476 -17.06 6.41 -11.04
N PRO A 477 -17.71 5.24 -11.04
CA PRO A 477 -17.00 3.98 -11.25
C PRO A 477 -16.42 3.89 -12.66
N VAL A 478 -15.37 3.11 -12.80
CA VAL A 478 -14.72 2.81 -14.07
C VAL A 478 -14.77 1.31 -14.31
N ASP A 479 -15.22 0.92 -15.49
CA ASP A 479 -15.05 -0.44 -16.00
C ASP A 479 -13.68 -0.55 -16.68
N LEU A 480 -13.01 -1.67 -16.48
CA LEU A 480 -11.82 -2.06 -17.23
C LEU A 480 -12.07 -3.37 -17.96
N ARG A 481 -11.72 -3.41 -19.24
CA ARG A 481 -11.46 -4.65 -19.97
C ARG A 481 -9.96 -4.79 -20.16
N TYR A 482 -9.41 -5.89 -19.67
CA TYR A 482 -7.98 -6.21 -19.71
C TYR A 482 -7.79 -7.55 -20.41
N ASP A 483 -7.49 -7.48 -21.70
CA ASP A 483 -7.67 -8.58 -22.66
C ASP A 483 -9.07 -9.22 -22.56
N GLU A 484 -9.14 -10.47 -22.10
CA GLU A 484 -10.38 -11.24 -21.94
C GLU A 484 -11.07 -10.99 -20.59
N LEU A 485 -10.37 -10.37 -19.63
CA LEU A 485 -10.94 -10.05 -18.33
C LEU A 485 -11.84 -8.83 -18.43
N THR A 486 -13.03 -8.93 -17.86
CA THR A 486 -13.95 -7.81 -17.68
C THR A 486 -14.09 -7.53 -16.20
N LEU A 487 -13.63 -6.36 -15.78
CA LEU A 487 -13.60 -5.88 -14.40
C LEU A 487 -14.51 -4.66 -14.29
N PRO A 488 -15.83 -4.86 -14.11
CA PRO A 488 -16.77 -3.76 -14.01
C PRO A 488 -16.57 -3.02 -12.68
N GLN A 489 -16.66 -1.68 -12.73
CA GLN A 489 -16.55 -0.83 -11.53
C GLN A 489 -15.33 -1.17 -10.64
N ILE A 490 -14.19 -1.46 -11.26
CA ILE A 490 -12.96 -1.92 -10.59
C ILE A 490 -12.34 -0.84 -9.70
N ASN A 491 -12.55 0.43 -10.06
CA ASN A 491 -12.12 1.59 -9.30
C ASN A 491 -13.09 2.76 -9.56
N GLU A 492 -12.87 3.90 -8.91
CA GLU A 492 -13.76 5.06 -9.02
C GLU A 492 -13.01 6.39 -8.86
N ALA A 493 -13.64 7.45 -9.36
CA ALA A 493 -13.33 8.83 -9.00
C ALA A 493 -14.52 9.46 -8.26
N VAL A 494 -14.32 10.62 -7.66
CA VAL A 494 -15.33 11.42 -6.98
C VAL A 494 -15.47 12.77 -7.67
N VAL A 495 -16.71 13.13 -8.00
CA VAL A 495 -17.06 14.47 -8.47
C VAL A 495 -18.00 15.12 -7.47
N GLU A 496 -17.59 16.28 -6.95
CA GLU A 496 -18.45 17.17 -6.17
C GLU A 496 -18.97 18.28 -7.08
N ILE A 497 -20.29 18.34 -7.24
CA ILE A 497 -20.97 19.40 -8.00
C ILE A 497 -21.37 20.50 -7.02
N ARG A 498 -20.93 21.73 -7.30
CA ARG A 498 -21.22 22.94 -6.50
C ARG A 498 -22.12 23.92 -7.22
#